data_AF-A0A5S9MI14-F1
#
_entry.id   AF-A0A5S9MI14-F1
#
_cell.length_a   1.000
_cell.length_b   1.000
_cell.length_c   1.000
_cell.angle_alpha   90.00
_cell.angle_beta   90.00
_cell.angle_gamma   90.00
#
_symmetry.space_group_name_H-M   'P 1'
#
loop_
_entity.id
_entity.type
_entity.pdbx_description
1 polymer ?
#
loop_
_entity_poly.entity_id
_entity_poly.type
_entity_poly.pdbx_seq_one_letter_code
_entity_poly.pdbx_strand_id
1 'polypeptide(L)'
;MNVVPLLFVDKVDNAKAAGAIGVVMYNNTDGEIPVDVPGLALPTIKLSKAEGTALIKAIEAGNDTTAFSIQFVKELSEQVADFSSRGPVVDTWMIKPDLSAPGVSIVSTIPTHDPSQPYGYGSKQGTSMASPHVAGVQRSSNKQNHRTQLNKSKHC
;
A
#
# COMPACT_ATOMS: atom_id res chain seq x y z
N MET A 1 15.83 -23.97 -20.52
CA MET A 1 15.31 -22.81 -21.26
C MET A 1 15.61 -21.56 -20.44
N ASN A 2 16.38 -20.62 -21.00
CA ASN A 2 16.73 -19.36 -20.34
C ASN A 2 15.46 -18.52 -20.18
N VAL A 3 14.92 -18.43 -18.97
CA VAL A 3 13.81 -17.54 -18.66
C VAL A 3 14.41 -16.16 -18.42
N VAL A 4 14.37 -15.30 -19.43
CA VAL A 4 14.66 -13.87 -19.24
C VAL A 4 13.60 -13.34 -18.26
N PRO A 5 13.98 -12.71 -17.14
CA PRO A 5 13.01 -12.21 -16.18
C PRO A 5 12.18 -11.10 -16.82
N LEU A 6 10.92 -11.41 -17.13
CA LEU A 6 9.94 -10.45 -17.63
C LEU A 6 9.48 -9.52 -16.52
N LEU A 7 9.19 -8.27 -16.89
CA LEU A 7 8.59 -7.30 -15.97
C LEU A 7 7.20 -7.77 -15.53
N PHE A 8 6.76 -7.32 -14.36
CA PHE A 8 5.44 -7.66 -13.84
C PHE A 8 4.31 -7.22 -14.77
N VAL A 9 4.49 -6.11 -15.49
CA VAL A 9 3.53 -5.60 -16.48
C VAL A 9 3.42 -6.55 -17.67
N ASP A 10 4.55 -6.96 -18.25
CA ASP A 10 4.57 -7.88 -19.40
C ASP A 10 3.91 -9.23 -19.08
N LYS A 11 4.06 -9.72 -17.84
CA LYS A 11 3.39 -10.96 -17.40
C LYS A 11 1.87 -10.81 -17.38
N VAL A 12 1.37 -9.67 -16.93
CA VAL A 12 -0.07 -9.39 -16.89
C VAL A 12 -0.63 -9.16 -18.30
N ASP A 13 0.11 -8.47 -19.17
CA ASP A 13 -0.29 -8.29 -20.57
C ASP A 13 -0.31 -9.60 -21.35
N ASN A 14 0.66 -10.50 -21.10
CA ASN A 14 0.64 -11.86 -21.66
C ASN A 14 -0.55 -12.68 -21.14
N ALA A 15 -0.88 -12.58 -19.85
CA ALA A 15 -2.05 -13.25 -19.28
C ALA A 15 -3.36 -12.71 -19.89
N LYS A 16 -3.43 -11.40 -20.12
CA LYS A 16 -4.56 -10.77 -20.82
C LYS A 16 -4.68 -11.25 -22.26
N ALA A 17 -3.56 -11.35 -22.98
CA ALA A 17 -3.55 -11.89 -24.34
C ALA A 17 -3.99 -13.37 -24.37
N ALA A 18 -3.71 -14.13 -23.31
CA ALA A 18 -4.19 -15.49 -23.12
C ALA A 18 -5.67 -15.59 -22.68
N GLY A 19 -6.38 -14.46 -22.53
CA GLY A 19 -7.79 -14.41 -22.16
C GLY A 19 -8.07 -14.55 -20.66
N ALA A 20 -7.06 -14.36 -19.80
CA ALA A 20 -7.25 -14.41 -18.35
C ALA A 20 -8.11 -13.23 -17.86
N ILE A 21 -9.03 -13.51 -16.94
CA ILE A 21 -9.86 -12.50 -16.25
C ILE A 21 -9.16 -11.89 -15.02
N GLY A 22 -8.04 -12.47 -14.59
CA GLY A 22 -7.25 -12.05 -13.44
C GLY A 22 -5.94 -12.84 -13.35
N VAL A 23 -4.98 -12.34 -12.56
CA VAL A 23 -3.65 -12.96 -12.42
C VAL A 23 -3.35 -13.19 -10.95
N VAL A 24 -2.95 -14.42 -10.59
CA VAL A 24 -2.38 -14.71 -9.27
C VAL A 24 -0.88 -14.87 -9.43
N MET A 25 -0.12 -14.04 -8.71
CA MET A 25 1.33 -13.97 -8.82
C MET A 25 1.98 -14.24 -7.47
N TYR A 26 2.88 -15.22 -7.41
CA TYR A 26 3.63 -15.54 -6.21
C TYR A 26 5.09 -15.09 -6.32
N ASN A 27 5.71 -14.81 -5.17
CA ASN A 27 7.10 -14.39 -5.11
C ASN A 27 8.07 -15.54 -5.42
N ASN A 28 9.19 -15.24 -6.09
CA ASN A 28 10.26 -16.22 -6.36
C ASN A 28 11.25 -16.36 -5.18
N THR A 29 11.33 -15.35 -4.32
CA THR A 29 12.10 -15.38 -3.08
C THR A 29 11.18 -15.53 -1.87
N ASP A 30 11.75 -15.90 -0.73
CA ASP A 30 10.98 -15.93 0.53
C ASP A 30 10.57 -14.49 0.90
N GLY A 31 9.33 -14.33 1.38
CA GLY A 31 8.71 -13.03 1.66
C GLY A 31 7.61 -12.63 0.67
N GLU A 32 6.86 -11.60 1.02
CA GLU A 32 5.79 -11.02 0.18
C GLU A 32 6.36 -10.14 -0.93
N ILE A 33 5.56 -9.86 -1.96
CA ILE A 33 5.91 -8.90 -3.01
C ILE A 33 5.59 -7.48 -2.48
N PRO A 34 6.60 -6.68 -2.10
CA PRO A 34 6.39 -5.43 -1.36
C PRO A 34 5.85 -4.30 -2.22
N VAL A 35 5.89 -4.45 -3.56
CA VAL A 35 5.52 -3.40 -4.50
C VAL A 35 4.14 -3.68 -5.07
N ASP A 36 3.24 -2.72 -4.93
CA ASP A 36 2.07 -2.61 -5.80
C ASP A 36 2.52 -1.98 -7.11
N VAL A 37 2.34 -2.69 -8.21
CA VAL A 37 2.69 -2.22 -9.54
C VAL A 37 1.48 -1.45 -10.09
N PRO A 38 1.53 -0.12 -10.19
CA PRO A 38 0.43 0.65 -10.77
C PRO A 38 0.33 0.37 -12.28
N GLY A 39 -0.90 0.34 -12.80
CA GLY A 39 -1.16 0.23 -14.25
C GLY A 39 -1.33 -1.20 -14.79
N LEU A 40 -1.57 -2.20 -13.93
CA LEU A 40 -1.86 -3.56 -14.38
C LEU A 40 -3.23 -3.63 -15.06
N ALA A 41 -3.27 -4.23 -16.24
CA ALA A 41 -4.47 -4.32 -17.08
C ALA A 41 -5.52 -5.33 -16.56
N LEU A 42 -5.17 -6.18 -15.60
CA LEU A 42 -6.04 -7.18 -14.98
C LEU A 42 -5.95 -7.11 -13.44
N PRO A 43 -7.04 -7.47 -12.73
CA PRO A 43 -7.00 -7.62 -11.28
C PRO A 43 -5.95 -8.67 -10.91
N THR A 44 -5.00 -8.29 -10.06
CA THR A 44 -3.85 -9.12 -9.71
C THR A 44 -3.80 -9.36 -8.20
N ILE A 45 -3.68 -10.63 -7.80
CA ILE A 45 -3.49 -11.05 -6.40
C ILE A 45 -2.03 -11.45 -6.24
N LYS A 46 -1.39 -10.94 -5.18
CA LYS A 46 -0.01 -11.27 -4.83
C LYS A 46 -0.02 -12.30 -3.70
N LEU A 47 0.82 -13.32 -3.81
CA LEU A 47 1.01 -14.35 -2.80
C LEU A 47 2.47 -14.44 -2.38
N SER A 48 2.70 -14.86 -1.13
CA SER A 48 4.03 -15.30 -0.72
C SER A 48 4.43 -16.57 -1.49
N LYS A 49 5.73 -16.89 -1.52
CA LYS A 49 6.22 -18.14 -2.12
C LYS A 49 5.61 -19.39 -1.46
N ALA A 50 5.40 -19.36 -0.14
CA ALA A 50 4.81 -20.46 0.61
C ALA A 50 3.36 -20.71 0.17
N GLU A 51 2.56 -19.65 0.05
CA GLU A 51 1.17 -19.74 -0.38
C GLU A 51 1.05 -20.09 -1.87
N GLY A 52 1.91 -19.52 -2.73
CA GLY A 52 1.91 -19.80 -4.16
C GLY A 52 2.25 -21.26 -4.47
N THR A 53 3.23 -21.84 -3.77
CA THR A 53 3.58 -23.26 -3.96
C THR A 53 2.50 -24.20 -3.42
N ALA A 54 1.82 -23.81 -2.33
CA ALA A 54 0.66 -24.56 -1.84
C ALA A 54 -0.52 -24.50 -2.84
N LEU A 55 -0.75 -23.33 -3.47
CA LEU A 55 -1.78 -23.14 -4.48
C LEU A 55 -1.52 -24.00 -5.72
N ILE A 56 -0.28 -24.01 -6.22
CA ILE A 56 0.11 -24.85 -7.37
C ILE A 56 -0.13 -26.32 -7.06
N LYS A 57 0.30 -26.80 -5.88
CA LYS A 57 0.05 -28.18 -5.46
C LYS A 57 -1.43 -28.52 -5.36
N ALA A 58 -2.27 -27.58 -4.93
CA ALA A 58 -3.71 -27.78 -4.86
C ALA A 58 -4.35 -27.87 -6.25
N ILE A 59 -3.89 -27.05 -7.21
CA ILE A 59 -4.32 -27.10 -8.61
C ILE A 59 -3.86 -28.41 -9.26
N GLU A 60 -2.61 -28.82 -9.03
CA GLU A 60 -2.08 -30.10 -9.51
C GLU A 60 -2.81 -31.31 -8.93
N ALA A 61 -3.36 -31.18 -7.71
CA ALA A 61 -4.20 -32.19 -7.07
C ALA A 61 -5.66 -32.22 -7.59
N GLY A 62 -6.01 -31.40 -8.59
CA GLY A 62 -7.32 -31.37 -9.23
C GLY A 62 -8.36 -30.49 -8.53
N ASN A 63 -7.92 -29.53 -7.71
CA ASN A 63 -8.82 -28.58 -7.08
C ASN A 63 -8.88 -27.27 -7.88
N ASP A 64 -9.82 -27.18 -8.81
CA ASP A 64 -9.97 -26.05 -9.73
C ASP A 64 -10.61 -24.80 -9.09
N THR A 65 -11.07 -24.90 -7.85
CA THR A 65 -11.79 -23.82 -7.17
C THR A 65 -10.97 -23.30 -5.99
N THR A 66 -10.55 -22.04 -6.06
CA THR A 66 -9.79 -21.38 -4.98
C THR A 66 -10.56 -20.16 -4.49
N ALA A 67 -10.92 -20.17 -3.21
CA ALA A 67 -11.64 -19.08 -2.57
C ALA A 67 -10.62 -18.21 -1.80
N PHE A 68 -10.57 -16.92 -2.11
CA PHE A 68 -9.74 -15.96 -1.40
C PHE A 68 -10.58 -15.26 -0.33
N SER A 69 -10.18 -15.38 0.93
CA SER A 69 -10.76 -14.60 2.02
C SER A 69 -9.91 -13.36 2.23
N ILE A 70 -10.44 -12.20 1.83
CA ILE A 70 -9.75 -10.92 2.02
C ILE A 70 -9.99 -10.48 3.45
N GLN A 71 -8.94 -10.50 4.27
CA GLN A 71 -8.97 -9.90 5.60
C GLN A 71 -8.25 -8.56 5.57
N PHE A 72 -8.88 -7.54 6.18
CA PHE A 72 -8.18 -6.31 6.50
C PHE A 72 -7.24 -6.59 7.66
N VAL A 73 -5.93 -6.52 7.40
CA VAL A 73 -4.93 -6.61 8.46
C VAL A 73 -5.15 -5.44 9.41
N LYS A 74 -5.54 -5.75 10.65
CA LYS A 74 -5.86 -4.75 11.68
C LYS A 74 -4.61 -4.16 12.33
N GLU A 75 -3.48 -4.87 12.22
CA GLU A 75 -2.18 -4.43 12.75
C GLU A 75 -1.25 -4.04 11.60
N LEU A 76 -1.04 -2.73 11.46
CA LEU A 76 0.04 -2.22 10.62
C LEU A 76 1.34 -2.42 11.37
N SER A 77 2.29 -3.10 10.74
CA SER A 77 3.65 -3.19 11.25
C SER A 77 4.24 -1.78 11.45
N GLU A 78 4.93 -1.54 12.58
CA GLU A 78 5.65 -0.29 12.88
C GLU A 78 6.95 -0.15 12.07
N GLN A 79 6.90 -0.51 10.79
CA GLN A 79 8.04 -0.45 9.88
C GLN A 79 8.02 0.84 9.05
N VAL A 80 9.19 1.46 8.93
CA VAL A 80 9.39 2.57 8.00
C VAL A 80 9.40 2.02 6.58
N ALA A 81 8.52 2.54 5.73
CA ALA A 81 8.43 2.10 4.33
C ALA A 81 9.75 2.28 3.59
N ASP A 82 10.11 1.32 2.73
CA ASP A 82 11.37 1.32 1.96
C ASP A 82 11.56 2.57 1.08
N PHE A 83 10.44 3.14 0.60
CA PHE A 83 10.45 4.37 -0.21
C PHE A 83 10.59 5.65 0.60
N SER A 84 10.56 5.57 1.94
CA SER A 84 10.70 6.75 2.80
C SER A 84 12.13 7.27 2.77
N SER A 85 12.30 8.55 2.40
CA SER A 85 13.63 9.17 2.40
C SER A 85 14.23 9.19 3.80
N ARG A 86 15.50 8.84 3.89
CA ARG A 86 16.26 8.76 5.14
C ARG A 86 17.26 9.90 5.18
N GLY A 87 17.37 10.55 6.34
CA GLY A 87 18.48 11.45 6.60
C GLY A 87 19.78 10.70 6.89
N PRO A 88 20.84 11.43 7.27
CA PRO A 88 20.86 12.88 7.47
C PRO A 88 20.79 13.66 6.14
N VAL A 89 20.50 14.96 6.24
CA VAL A 89 20.59 15.86 5.08
C VAL A 89 22.04 15.91 4.62
N VAL A 90 22.27 15.67 3.32
CA VAL A 90 23.58 15.86 2.70
C VAL A 90 24.01 17.32 2.88
N ASP A 91 25.27 17.55 3.24
CA ASP A 91 25.92 18.84 3.58
C ASP A 91 25.74 19.34 5.02
N THR A 92 24.51 19.43 5.54
CA THR A 92 24.28 20.05 6.86
C THR A 92 24.35 19.07 8.02
N TRP A 93 24.35 17.76 7.73
CA TRP A 93 24.30 16.69 8.74
C TRP A 93 23.12 16.79 9.71
N MET A 94 22.10 17.58 9.35
CA MET A 94 20.91 17.75 10.18
C MET A 94 20.11 16.46 10.22
N ILE A 95 19.61 16.13 11.41
CA ILE A 95 18.72 14.99 11.64
C ILE A 95 17.39 15.25 10.94
N LYS A 96 17.04 14.36 10.01
CA LYS A 96 15.76 14.29 9.30
C LYS A 96 15.40 12.82 9.06
N PRO A 97 14.11 12.46 8.95
CA PRO A 97 12.92 13.32 9.09
C PRO A 97 12.60 13.69 10.55
N ASP A 98 11.82 14.75 10.76
CA ASP A 98 11.48 15.22 12.13
C ASP A 98 10.40 14.36 12.80
N LEU A 99 9.50 13.76 12.01
CA LEU A 99 8.39 12.94 12.48
C LEU A 99 8.02 11.91 11.40
N SER A 100 7.52 10.75 11.83
CA SER A 100 6.92 9.73 10.98
C SER A 100 5.42 9.63 11.23
N ALA A 101 4.64 9.32 10.19
CA ALA A 101 3.19 9.12 10.27
C ALA A 101 2.73 8.05 9.28
N PRO A 102 1.52 7.47 9.46
CA PRO A 102 0.98 6.46 8.55
C PRO A 102 0.87 6.98 7.11
N GLY A 103 1.55 6.30 6.19
CA GLY A 103 1.60 6.68 4.78
C GLY A 103 1.55 5.50 3.80
N VAL A 104 1.41 4.27 4.27
CA VAL A 104 1.27 3.06 3.44
C VAL A 104 -0.17 2.60 3.50
N SER A 105 -0.75 2.25 2.34
CA SER A 105 -2.12 1.72 2.23
C SER A 105 -3.20 2.60 2.87
N ILE A 106 -3.11 3.91 2.65
CA ILE A 106 -4.07 4.88 3.18
C ILE A 106 -5.27 4.99 2.24
N VAL A 107 -6.44 4.60 2.73
CA VAL A 107 -7.71 4.77 2.01
C VAL A 107 -8.16 6.22 2.11
N SER A 108 -8.31 6.89 0.96
CA SER A 108 -8.79 8.26 0.89
C SER A 108 -9.67 8.47 -0.34
N THR A 109 -10.30 9.64 -0.43
CA THR A 109 -11.17 10.02 -1.54
C THR A 109 -10.37 10.24 -2.83
N ILE A 110 -10.89 9.74 -3.95
CA ILE A 110 -10.30 9.92 -5.29
C ILE A 110 -11.33 10.60 -6.20
N PRO A 111 -10.91 11.53 -7.10
CA PRO A 111 -11.82 12.14 -8.06
C PRO A 111 -12.48 11.09 -8.96
N THR A 112 -13.81 11.14 -9.07
CA THR A 112 -14.62 10.20 -9.85
C THR A 112 -14.87 10.65 -11.29
N HIS A 113 -14.21 11.71 -11.75
CA HIS A 113 -14.42 12.22 -13.11
C HIS A 113 -13.85 11.29 -14.20
N ASP A 114 -12.97 10.37 -13.82
CA ASP A 114 -12.34 9.42 -14.73
C ASP A 114 -13.28 8.22 -14.94
N PRO A 115 -13.80 7.98 -16.16
CA PRO A 115 -14.66 6.84 -16.45
C PRO A 115 -13.98 5.48 -16.21
N SER A 116 -12.64 5.44 -16.20
CA SER A 116 -11.87 4.22 -15.94
C SER A 116 -11.79 3.86 -14.45
N GLN A 117 -12.06 4.81 -13.55
CA GLN A 117 -12.05 4.62 -12.10
C GLN A 117 -13.21 5.38 -11.44
N PRO A 118 -14.46 4.88 -11.57
CA PRO A 118 -15.66 5.54 -11.04
C PRO A 118 -15.78 5.49 -9.51
N TYR A 119 -14.77 4.96 -8.81
CA TYR A 119 -14.79 4.73 -7.37
C TYR A 119 -14.34 5.98 -6.61
N GLY A 120 -15.19 6.49 -5.71
CA GLY A 120 -14.91 7.71 -4.93
C GLY A 120 -13.86 7.54 -3.83
N TYR A 121 -13.37 6.32 -3.61
CA TYR A 121 -12.35 6.00 -2.62
C TYR A 121 -11.33 5.04 -3.21
N GLY A 122 -10.07 5.19 -2.81
CA GLY A 122 -9.03 4.21 -3.13
C GLY A 122 -7.87 4.27 -2.15
N SER A 123 -7.08 3.20 -2.14
CA SER A 123 -5.88 3.09 -1.32
C SER A 123 -4.69 3.68 -2.08
N LYS A 124 -3.91 4.53 -1.42
CA LYS A 124 -2.64 5.08 -1.94
C LYS A 124 -1.55 5.00 -0.87
N GLN A 125 -0.29 4.93 -1.32
CA GLN A 125 0.89 4.95 -0.47
C GLN A 125 1.85 6.07 -0.87
N GLY A 126 2.54 6.65 0.11
CA GLY A 126 3.54 7.70 -0.08
C GLY A 126 3.67 8.62 1.13
N THR A 127 4.77 9.38 1.20
CA THR A 127 4.95 10.46 2.18
C THR A 127 3.88 11.55 2.02
N SER A 128 3.35 11.75 0.81
CA SER A 128 2.19 12.61 0.54
C SER A 128 0.92 12.21 1.31
N MET A 129 0.78 10.94 1.69
CA MET A 129 -0.34 10.46 2.52
C MET A 129 -0.02 10.55 4.02
N ALA A 130 1.25 10.59 4.40
CA ALA A 130 1.69 10.84 5.78
C ALA A 130 1.55 12.33 6.18
N SER A 131 1.83 13.27 5.26
CA SER A 131 1.72 14.72 5.50
C SER A 131 0.35 15.20 6.05
N PRO A 132 -0.81 14.81 5.48
CA PRO A 132 -2.11 15.26 5.99
C PRO A 132 -2.43 14.72 7.39
N HIS A 133 -1.92 13.55 7.78
CA HIS A 133 -2.08 13.03 9.14
C HIS A 133 -1.40 13.94 10.17
N VAL A 134 -0.16 14.36 9.91
CA VAL A 134 0.57 15.30 10.78
C VAL A 134 -0.13 16.66 10.86
N ALA A 135 -0.61 17.17 9.72
CA ALA A 135 -1.34 18.44 9.68
C ALA A 135 -2.64 18.40 10.49
N GLY A 136 -3.38 17.28 10.43
CA GLY A 136 -4.62 17.07 11.18
C GLY A 136 -4.39 17.00 12.70
N VAL A 137 -3.34 16.30 13.14
CA VAL A 137 -2.96 16.23 14.56
C VAL A 137 -2.58 17.60 15.08
N GLN A 138 -1.74 18.34 14.34
CA GLN A 138 -1.30 19.67 14.76
C GLN A 138 -2.48 20.65 14.87
N ARG A 139 -3.40 20.63 13.88
CA ARG A 139 -4.62 21.45 13.91
C ARG A 139 -5.50 21.11 15.11
N SER A 140 -5.68 19.82 15.42
CA SER A 140 -6.54 19.35 16.51
C SER A 140 -5.98 19.68 17.88
N SER A 141 -4.68 19.41 18.08
CA SER A 141 -3.94 19.75 19.30
C SER A 141 -4.00 21.26 19.58
N ASN A 142 -3.76 22.09 18.57
CA ASN A 142 -3.80 23.54 18.74
C ASN A 142 -5.22 24.05 19.10
N LYS A 143 -6.28 23.46 18.51
CA LYS A 143 -7.68 23.81 18.84
C LYS A 143 -8.04 23.40 20.27
N GLN A 144 -7.60 22.23 20.74
CA GLN A 144 -7.81 21.78 22.12
C GLN A 144 -7.04 22.67 23.11
N ASN A 145 -5.77 22.94 22.84
CA ASN A 145 -4.95 23.80 23.70
C ASN A 145 -5.54 25.21 23.82
N HIS A 146 -5.95 25.84 22.72
CA HIS A 146 -6.61 27.14 22.78
C HIS A 146 -7.95 27.11 23.54
N ARG A 147 -8.77 26.05 23.39
CA ARG A 147 -10.01 25.88 24.18
C ARG A 147 -9.73 25.74 25.67
N THR A 148 -8.71 24.97 26.05
CA THR A 148 -8.35 24.76 27.46
C THR A 148 -7.83 26.05 28.11
N GLN A 149 -7.05 26.86 27.38
CA GLN A 149 -6.56 28.15 27.87
C GLN A 149 -7.70 29.19 28.00
N LEU A 150 -8.64 29.23 27.05
CA LEU A 150 -9.83 30.10 27.14
C LEU A 150 -10.74 29.73 28.32
N ASN A 151 -10.90 28.44 28.62
CA ASN A 151 -11.75 28.00 29.73
C ASN A 151 -11.11 28.28 31.10
N LYS A 152 -9.78 28.16 31.23
CA LYS A 152 -9.05 28.58 32.43
C LYS A 152 -9.16 30.07 32.70
N SER A 153 -9.08 30.90 31.65
CA SER A 153 -9.23 32.36 31.78
C SER A 153 -10.63 32.84 32.18
N LYS A 154 -11.67 32.01 32.03
CA LYS A 154 -13.06 32.36 32.40
C LYS A 154 -13.43 31.98 33.85
N HIS A 155 -12.54 31.29 34.55
CA HIS A 155 -12.72 30.84 35.93
C HIS A 155 -11.76 31.55 36.91
N CYS A 156 -11.12 32.64 36.47
CA CYS A 156 -10.37 33.58 37.31
C CYS A 156 -11.12 34.90 37.43
#